data_AF-A0A2A9EEB4-F1
#
_entry.id   AF-A0A2A9EEB4-F1
#
_cell.length_a   1.000
_cell.length_b   1.000
_cell.length_c   1.000
_cell.angle_alpha   90.00
_cell.angle_beta   90.00
_cell.angle_gamma   90.00
#
_symmetry.space_group_name_H-M   'P 1'
#
loop_
_entity.id
_entity.type
_entity.pdbx_description
1 polymer ?
#
loop_
_entity_poly.entity_id
_entity_poly.type
_entity_poly.pdbx_seq_one_letter_code
_entity_poly.pdbx_strand_id
1 'polypeptide(L)'
;MRSPKPTLSLNDSRSVPHLVASSAATWAITLVDPRTLDGTGLRAYRAANAAFAAWMTWAVLSTENADMSRGARIGLTAGGAALGLASARWSERWDGRLHDALERRGARRPRLVLAAGSTALGVLGWWRARQDAAQEAEARGFVGSPASEGAGVPAEAESDGA
;
A
#
# COMPACT_ATOMS: atom_id res chain seq x y z
N MET A 1 27.57 2.94 14.40
CA MET A 1 26.45 2.45 13.57
C MET A 1 25.53 3.64 13.28
N ARG A 2 25.41 4.08 12.02
CA ARG A 2 24.42 5.10 11.65
C ARG A 2 23.08 4.40 11.47
N SER A 3 22.08 4.77 12.26
CA SER A 3 20.70 4.37 12.00
C SER A 3 20.34 4.74 10.56
N PRO A 4 19.75 3.84 9.76
CA PRO A 4 19.31 4.18 8.42
C PRO A 4 18.32 5.34 8.54
N LYS A 5 18.61 6.46 7.86
CA LYS A 5 17.68 7.58 7.81
C LYS A 5 16.38 7.07 7.19
N PRO A 6 15.20 7.34 7.78
CA PRO A 6 13.94 7.00 7.14
C PRO A 6 13.94 7.67 5.77
N THR A 7 13.97 6.88 4.71
CA THR A 7 13.86 7.38 3.35
C THR A 7 12.48 7.98 3.21
N LEU A 8 12.42 9.31 3.01
CA LEU A 8 11.21 10.05 2.63
C LEU A 8 10.79 9.61 1.21
N SER A 9 10.25 8.40 1.09
CA SER A 9 9.79 7.85 -0.18
C SER A 9 8.28 7.72 -0.16
N LEU A 10 7.59 8.56 -0.93
CA LEU A 10 6.14 8.47 -1.13
C LEU A 10 5.72 7.19 -1.89
N ASN A 11 6.68 6.49 -2.52
CA ASN A 11 6.44 5.25 -3.25
C ASN A 11 6.82 4.00 -2.45
N ASP A 12 7.25 4.15 -1.20
CA ASP A 12 7.41 3.04 -0.27
C ASP A 12 6.12 2.87 0.53
N SER A 13 5.37 1.81 0.25
CA SER A 13 4.05 1.54 0.86
C SER A 13 4.13 1.28 2.37
N ARG A 14 5.31 0.95 2.90
CA ARG A 14 5.54 0.72 4.33
C ARG A 14 5.94 2.01 5.06
N SER A 15 6.22 3.08 4.33
CA SER A 15 6.68 4.35 4.90
C SER A 15 5.53 5.18 5.50
N VAL A 16 5.85 5.97 6.53
CA VAL A 16 4.91 6.94 7.13
C VAL A 16 4.50 8.04 6.14
N PRO A 17 5.41 8.62 5.31
CA PRO A 17 5.00 9.59 4.29
C PRO A 17 3.97 9.03 3.30
N HIS A 18 4.12 7.78 2.86
CA HIS A 18 3.13 7.13 2.00
C HIS A 18 1.79 6.96 2.71
N LEU A 19 1.76 6.52 3.97
CA LEU A 19 0.54 6.43 4.76
C LEU A 19 -0.18 7.78 4.84
N VAL A 20 0.55 8.86 5.16
CA VAL A 20 -0.03 10.20 5.27
C VAL A 20 -0.59 10.66 3.93
N ALA A 21 0.16 10.48 2.84
CA ALA A 21 -0.25 10.91 1.51
C ALA A 21 -1.45 10.11 0.97
N SER A 22 -1.43 8.78 1.11
CA SER A 22 -2.54 7.91 0.69
C SER A 22 -3.80 8.14 1.53
N SER A 23 -3.66 8.40 2.83
CA SER A 23 -4.76 8.76 3.73
C SER A 23 -5.38 10.11 3.35
N ALA A 24 -4.55 11.12 3.09
CA ALA A 24 -5.01 12.43 2.65
C ALA A 24 -5.71 12.37 1.28
N ALA A 25 -5.15 11.62 0.33
CA ALA A 25 -5.76 11.40 -0.97
C ALA A 25 -7.11 10.68 -0.86
N THR A 26 -7.17 9.61 -0.07
CA THR A 26 -8.40 8.85 0.20
C THR A 26 -9.46 9.74 0.84
N TRP A 27 -9.08 10.51 1.85
CA TRP A 27 -9.95 11.48 2.51
C TRP A 27 -10.50 12.49 1.49
N ALA A 28 -9.62 13.13 0.71
CA ALA A 28 -10.01 14.13 -0.29
C ALA A 28 -10.97 13.56 -1.34
N ILE A 29 -10.69 12.37 -1.88
CA ILE A 29 -11.55 11.69 -2.85
C ILE A 29 -12.91 11.34 -2.22
N THR A 30 -12.94 10.91 -0.96
CA THR A 30 -14.19 10.52 -0.27
C THR A 30 -15.07 11.72 0.07
N LEU A 31 -14.47 12.91 0.27
CA LEU A 31 -15.23 14.14 0.49
C LEU A 31 -16.01 14.59 -0.74
N VAL A 32 -15.56 14.25 -1.94
CA VAL A 32 -16.25 14.61 -3.18
C VAL A 32 -17.55 13.80 -3.29
N ASP A 33 -18.67 14.49 -3.43
CA ASP A 33 -19.94 13.84 -3.76
C ASP A 33 -20.08 13.70 -5.28
N PRO A 34 -19.99 12.49 -5.86
CA PRO A 34 -20.12 12.32 -7.30
C PRO A 34 -21.52 12.68 -7.83
N ARG A 35 -22.55 12.73 -6.98
CA ARG A 35 -23.93 13.04 -7.40
C ARG A 35 -24.15 14.51 -7.72
N THR A 36 -23.30 15.39 -7.21
CA THR A 36 -23.38 16.82 -7.47
C THR A 36 -22.52 17.24 -8.66
N LEU A 37 -21.78 16.31 -9.26
CA LEU A 37 -20.90 16.59 -10.40
C LEU A 37 -21.65 16.52 -11.72
N ASP A 38 -21.27 17.40 -12.66
CA ASP A 38 -21.69 17.32 -14.04
C ASP A 38 -20.93 16.22 -14.80
N GLY A 39 -21.20 16.04 -16.10
CA GLY A 39 -20.58 14.98 -16.90
C GLY A 39 -19.05 15.07 -16.97
N THR A 40 -18.49 16.28 -16.98
CA THR A 40 -17.05 16.51 -17.02
C THR A 40 -16.41 16.26 -15.66
N GLY A 41 -17.00 16.79 -14.58
CA GLY A 41 -16.58 16.57 -13.21
C GLY A 41 -16.60 15.10 -12.84
N LEU A 42 -17.64 14.36 -13.27
CA LEU A 42 -17.72 12.93 -13.02
C LEU A 42 -16.62 12.14 -13.74
N ARG A 43 -16.27 12.51 -14.98
CA ARG A 43 -15.13 11.90 -15.69
C ARG A 43 -13.80 12.20 -15.00
N ALA A 44 -13.60 13.44 -14.55
CA ALA A 44 -12.40 13.84 -13.81
C ALA A 44 -12.28 13.07 -12.48
N TYR A 45 -13.37 12.94 -11.73
CA TYR A 45 -13.43 12.15 -10.51
C TYR A 45 -13.06 10.68 -10.73
N ARG A 46 -13.59 10.04 -11.78
CA ARG A 46 -13.25 8.66 -12.14
C ARG A 46 -11.78 8.51 -12.54
N ALA A 47 -11.26 9.46 -13.33
CA ALA A 47 -9.86 9.49 -13.70
C ALA A 47 -8.94 9.65 -12.47
N ALA A 48 -9.32 10.50 -11.51
CA ALA A 48 -8.58 10.67 -10.26
C ALA A 48 -8.54 9.37 -9.44
N ASN A 49 -9.68 8.67 -9.30
CA ASN A 49 -9.74 7.35 -8.65
C ASN A 49 -8.86 6.32 -9.35
N ALA A 50 -8.88 6.28 -10.68
CA ALA A 50 -8.06 5.37 -11.47
C ALA A 50 -6.56 5.65 -11.32
N ALA A 51 -6.18 6.94 -11.34
CA ALA A 51 -4.81 7.36 -11.10
C ALA A 51 -4.36 6.99 -9.68
N PHE A 52 -5.23 7.17 -8.69
CA PHE A 52 -4.97 6.77 -7.31
C PHE A 52 -4.77 5.25 -7.19
N ALA A 53 -5.63 4.44 -7.82
CA ALA A 53 -5.49 2.98 -7.86
C ALA A 53 -4.18 2.53 -8.51
N ALA A 54 -3.79 3.15 -9.64
CA ALA A 54 -2.49 2.90 -10.25
C ALA A 54 -1.33 3.29 -9.33
N TRP A 55 -1.38 4.45 -8.70
CA TRP A 55 -0.33 4.88 -7.77
C TRP A 55 -0.16 3.92 -6.60
N MET A 56 -1.27 3.47 -5.98
CA MET A 56 -1.24 2.47 -4.90
C MET A 56 -0.65 1.14 -5.38
N THR A 57 -1.06 0.67 -6.56
CA THR A 57 -0.53 -0.56 -7.16
C THR A 57 0.98 -0.44 -7.41
N TRP A 58 1.42 0.69 -7.97
CA TRP A 58 2.83 0.95 -8.23
C TRP A 58 3.65 0.97 -6.93
N ALA A 59 3.15 1.64 -5.88
CA ALA A 59 3.84 1.73 -4.58
C ALA A 59 3.99 0.35 -3.93
N VAL A 60 2.93 -0.46 -3.91
CA VAL A 60 2.98 -1.83 -3.39
C VAL A 60 3.95 -2.69 -4.19
N LEU A 61 3.88 -2.68 -5.52
CA LEU A 61 4.80 -3.46 -6.35
C LEU A 61 6.26 -3.00 -6.21
N SER A 62 6.50 -1.70 -6.02
CA SER A 62 7.84 -1.17 -5.81
C SER A 62 8.44 -1.56 -4.46
N THR A 63 7.59 -1.80 -3.46
CA THR A 63 8.02 -2.12 -2.09
C THR A 63 8.12 -3.62 -1.86
N GLU A 64 7.11 -4.37 -2.29
CA GLU A 64 6.98 -5.81 -2.04
C GLU A 64 7.62 -6.67 -3.13
N ASN A 65 7.82 -6.11 -4.34
CA ASN A 65 8.32 -6.84 -5.50
C ASN A 65 9.42 -6.04 -6.21
N ALA A 66 10.46 -5.67 -5.47
CA ALA A 66 11.57 -4.85 -5.95
C ALA A 66 12.24 -5.46 -7.20
N ASP A 67 12.37 -6.79 -7.23
CA ASP A 67 13.02 -7.57 -8.31
C ASP A 67 12.16 -7.76 -9.56
N MET A 68 10.88 -7.34 -9.51
CA MET A 68 9.98 -7.43 -10.65
C MET A 68 10.48 -6.58 -11.83
N SER A 69 10.40 -7.13 -13.04
CA SER A 69 10.79 -6.42 -14.25
C SER A 69 9.96 -5.13 -14.42
N ARG A 70 10.61 -4.08 -14.95
CA ARG A 70 9.95 -2.77 -15.16
C ARG A 70 8.71 -2.90 -16.05
N GLY A 71 8.76 -3.74 -17.08
CA GLY A 71 7.62 -4.00 -17.98
C GLY A 71 6.43 -4.62 -17.25
N ALA A 72 6.66 -5.64 -16.43
CA ALA A 72 5.60 -6.27 -15.64
C ALA A 72 4.96 -5.28 -14.65
N ARG A 73 5.80 -4.46 -13.98
CA ARG A 73 5.31 -3.45 -13.04
C ARG A 73 4.43 -2.40 -13.71
N ILE A 74 4.84 -1.91 -14.89
CA ILE A 74 4.03 -0.98 -15.71
C ILE A 74 2.71 -1.64 -16.11
N GLY A 75 2.75 -2.88 -16.60
CA GLY A 75 1.56 -3.63 -17.02
C GLY A 75 0.54 -3.81 -15.88
N LEU A 76 0.99 -4.25 -14.70
CA LEU A 76 0.12 -4.40 -13.53
C LEU A 76 -0.42 -3.06 -13.03
N THR A 77 0.38 -2.00 -13.06
CA THR A 77 -0.04 -0.65 -12.67
C THR A 77 -1.12 -0.11 -13.60
N ALA A 78 -0.95 -0.29 -14.92
CA ALA A 78 -1.97 0.03 -15.90
C ALA A 78 -3.24 -0.81 -15.69
N GLY A 79 -3.09 -2.10 -15.34
CA GLY A 79 -4.19 -2.96 -14.93
C GLY A 79 -4.94 -2.42 -13.70
N GLY A 80 -4.22 -1.93 -12.69
CA GLY A 80 -4.80 -1.27 -11.52
C GLY A 80 -5.63 -0.03 -11.87
N ALA A 81 -5.12 0.84 -12.75
CA ALA A 81 -5.90 1.97 -13.27
C ALA A 81 -7.15 1.52 -14.04
N ALA A 82 -7.02 0.52 -14.92
CA ALA A 82 -8.13 0.00 -15.70
C ALA A 82 -9.23 -0.59 -14.81
N LEU A 83 -8.86 -1.35 -13.78
CA LEU A 83 -9.79 -1.87 -12.77
C LEU A 83 -10.46 -0.73 -11.99
N GLY A 84 -9.71 0.33 -11.64
CA GLY A 84 -10.26 1.53 -11.01
C GLY A 84 -11.35 2.19 -11.87
N LEU A 85 -11.13 2.34 -13.18
CA LEU A 85 -12.14 2.86 -14.11
C LEU A 85 -13.34 1.92 -14.26
N ALA A 86 -13.08 0.62 -14.43
CA ALA A 86 -14.13 -0.37 -14.67
C ALA A 86 -15.07 -0.52 -13.44
N SER A 87 -14.51 -0.43 -12.23
CA SER A 87 -15.26 -0.53 -10.98
C SER A 87 -15.95 0.78 -10.57
N ALA A 88 -15.65 1.92 -11.21
CA ALA A 88 -16.11 3.23 -10.78
C ALA A 88 -17.64 3.33 -10.61
N ARG A 89 -18.42 2.85 -11.59
CA ARG A 89 -19.90 2.88 -11.51
C ARG A 89 -20.44 2.05 -10.35
N TRP A 90 -19.79 0.92 -10.08
CA TRP A 90 -20.19 0.04 -8.98
C TRP A 90 -19.87 0.68 -7.64
N SER A 91 -18.69 1.29 -7.52
CA SER A 91 -18.26 2.09 -6.36
C SER A 91 -19.22 3.25 -6.10
N GLU A 92 -19.55 4.06 -7.10
CA GLU A 92 -20.49 5.18 -7.00
C GLU A 92 -21.87 4.75 -6.48
N ARG A 93 -22.37 3.59 -6.96
CA ARG A 93 -23.64 3.04 -6.49
C ARG A 93 -23.58 2.61 -5.02
N TRP A 94 -22.47 2.03 -4.59
CA TRP A 94 -22.25 1.65 -3.19
C TRP A 94 -22.08 2.86 -2.29
N ASP A 95 -21.29 3.84 -2.71
CA ASP A 95 -21.11 5.13 -2.02
C ASP A 95 -22.46 5.83 -1.80
N GLY A 96 -23.30 5.89 -2.84
CA GLY A 96 -24.66 6.43 -2.74
C GLY A 96 -25.49 5.72 -1.67
N ARG A 97 -25.49 4.37 -1.68
CA ARG A 97 -26.21 3.57 -0.67
C ARG A 97 -25.71 3.81 0.76
N LEU A 98 -24.40 3.93 0.94
CA LEU A 98 -23.80 4.17 2.25
C LEU A 98 -24.15 5.56 2.77
N HIS A 99 -24.06 6.57 1.91
CA HIS A 99 -24.47 7.92 2.22
C HIS A 99 -25.95 7.99 2.61
N ASP A 100 -26.85 7.41 1.81
CA ASP A 100 -28.29 7.39 2.10
C ASP A 100 -28.59 6.59 3.39
N ALA A 101 -27.81 5.55 3.68
CA ALA A 101 -27.91 4.82 4.93
C ALA A 101 -27.43 5.62 6.14
N LEU A 102 -26.44 6.50 5.97
CA LEU A 102 -25.95 7.41 7.01
C LEU A 102 -26.93 8.58 7.25
N GLU A 103 -27.49 9.14 6.19
CA GLU A 103 -28.55 10.16 6.29
C GLU A 103 -29.76 9.62 7.04
N ARG A 104 -30.22 8.40 6.70
CA ARG A 104 -31.32 7.73 7.41
C ARG A 104 -31.01 7.45 8.88
N ARG A 105 -29.74 7.35 9.26
CA ARG A 105 -29.28 7.22 10.65
C ARG A 105 -29.04 8.56 11.35
N GLY A 106 -29.38 9.68 10.70
CA GLY A 106 -29.30 11.02 11.30
C GLY A 106 -27.90 11.66 11.25
N ALA A 107 -26.98 11.14 10.44
CA ALA A 107 -25.66 11.75 10.29
C ALA A 107 -25.79 13.14 9.65
N ARG A 108 -25.40 14.19 10.37
CA ARG A 108 -25.45 15.59 9.87
C ARG A 108 -24.48 15.86 8.73
N ARG A 109 -23.39 15.08 8.62
CA ARG A 109 -22.36 15.19 7.59
C ARG A 109 -21.90 13.80 7.13
N PRO A 110 -22.74 13.07 6.36
CA PRO A 110 -22.45 11.69 5.95
C PRO A 110 -21.08 11.53 5.25
N ARG A 111 -20.71 12.48 4.40
CA ARG A 111 -19.42 12.51 3.69
C ARG A 111 -18.21 12.54 4.63
N LEU A 112 -18.27 13.30 5.73
CA LEU A 112 -17.20 13.32 6.74
C LEU A 112 -17.09 11.99 7.47
N VAL A 113 -18.23 11.35 7.76
CA VAL A 113 -18.25 10.03 8.41
C VAL A 113 -17.63 8.98 7.49
N LEU A 114 -17.96 9.00 6.20
CA LEU A 114 -17.35 8.11 5.21
C LEU A 114 -15.85 8.35 5.08
N ALA A 115 -15.43 9.61 4.95
CA ALA A 115 -14.01 9.95 4.85
C ALA A 115 -13.23 9.47 6.07
N ALA A 116 -13.76 9.70 7.28
CA ALA A 116 -13.16 9.22 8.51
C ALA A 116 -13.10 7.70 8.60
N GLY A 117 -14.19 7.01 8.24
CA GLY A 117 -14.24 5.55 8.21
C GLY A 117 -13.21 4.95 7.24
N SER A 118 -13.16 5.44 6.01
CA SER A 118 -12.23 4.97 4.97
C SER A 118 -10.77 5.22 5.36
N THR A 119 -10.45 6.41 5.87
CA THR A 119 -9.10 6.73 6.34
C THR A 119 -8.70 5.86 7.54
N ALA A 120 -9.60 5.66 8.51
CA ALA A 120 -9.33 4.79 9.65
C ALA A 120 -9.03 3.35 9.23
N LEU A 121 -9.78 2.80 8.27
CA LEU A 121 -9.53 1.46 7.71
C LEU A 121 -8.18 1.37 6.99
N GLY A 122 -7.82 2.40 6.23
CA GLY A 122 -6.50 2.47 5.56
C GLY A 122 -5.34 2.47 6.56
N VAL A 123 -5.44 3.28 7.61
CA VAL A 123 -4.46 3.33 8.70
C VAL A 123 -4.35 1.99 9.41
N LEU A 124 -5.48 1.34 9.70
CA LEU A 124 -5.51 0.03 10.34
C LEU A 124 -4.85 -1.05 9.47
N GLY A 125 -5.13 -1.05 8.16
CA GLY A 125 -4.51 -1.96 7.20
C GLY A 125 -3.00 -1.79 7.12
N TRP A 126 -2.52 -0.53 7.07
CA TRP A 126 -1.09 -0.23 7.10
C TRP A 126 -0.44 -0.70 8.41
N TRP A 127 -1.09 -0.45 9.54
CA TRP A 127 -0.59 -0.88 10.85
C TRP A 127 -0.49 -2.41 10.92
N ARG A 128 -1.49 -3.13 10.42
CA ARG A 128 -1.49 -4.61 10.33
C ARG A 128 -0.31 -5.11 9.48
N ALA A 129 -0.13 -4.56 8.28
CA ALA A 129 0.95 -4.95 7.37
C ALA A 129 2.34 -4.74 8.00
N ARG A 130 2.49 -3.69 8.82
CA ARG A 130 3.74 -3.44 9.57
C ARG A 130 4.00 -4.51 10.64
N GLN A 131 2.96 -4.99 11.32
CA GLN A 131 3.09 -6.08 12.30
C GLN A 131 3.52 -7.38 11.61
N ASP A 132 2.88 -7.71 10.50
CA ASP A 132 3.17 -8.94 9.75
C ASP A 132 4.62 -8.92 9.23
N ALA A 133 5.10 -7.78 8.73
CA ALA A 133 6.49 -7.62 8.31
C ALA A 133 7.51 -7.76 9.47
N ALA A 134 7.16 -7.32 10.68
CA ALA A 134 8.01 -7.49 11.85
C ALA A 134 8.11 -8.96 12.28
N GLN A 135 6.99 -9.69 12.22
CA GLN A 135 6.94 -11.12 12.52
C GLN A 135 7.75 -11.95 11.51
N GLU A 136 7.66 -11.63 10.21
CA GLU A 136 8.49 -12.30 9.20
C GLU A 136 9.99 -12.06 9.42
N ALA A 137 10.39 -10.85 9.81
CA ALA A 137 11.79 -10.53 10.09
C ALA A 137 12.32 -11.32 11.30
N GLU A 138 11.51 -11.46 12.35
CA GLU A 138 11.84 -12.29 13.51
C GLU A 138 11.96 -13.78 13.14
N ALA A 139 11.01 -14.30 12.37
CA ALA A 139 11.04 -15.68 11.87
C ALA A 139 12.27 -15.96 11.02
N ARG A 140 12.65 -15.05 10.10
CA ARG A 140 13.88 -15.17 9.30
C ARG A 140 15.14 -15.06 10.15
N GLY A 141 15.14 -14.21 11.18
CA GLY A 141 16.26 -14.07 12.13
C GLY A 141 16.47 -15.32 12.98
N PHE A 142 15.39 -16.00 13.36
CA PHE A 142 15.43 -17.27 14.09
C PHE A 142 15.97 -18.43 13.22
N VAL A 143 15.62 -18.47 11.94
CA VAL A 143 16.12 -19.47 10.98
C VAL A 143 17.56 -19.16 10.52
N GLY A 144 17.99 -17.90 10.60
CA GLY A 144 19.30 -17.43 10.13
C GLY A 144 20.41 -17.38 11.16
N SER A 145 20.33 -18.08 12.29
CA SER A 145 21.43 -18.18 13.26
C SER A 145 22.29 -19.42 12.96
N PRO A 146 23.42 -19.32 12.24
CA PRO A 146 24.40 -20.40 12.12
C PRO A 146 25.21 -20.48 13.42
N ALA A 147 24.54 -20.78 14.54
CA ALA A 147 25.20 -21.17 15.77
C ALA A 147 25.59 -22.67 15.69
N SER A 148 26.28 -23.09 14.63
CA SER A 148 27.03 -24.36 14.56
C SER A 148 27.73 -24.58 13.20
N GLU A 149 28.38 -23.56 12.62
CA GLU A 149 29.46 -23.83 11.65
C GLU A 149 30.80 -23.79 12.38
N GLY A 150 30.87 -24.58 13.45
CA GLY A 150 32.09 -24.97 14.12
C GLY A 150 32.51 -26.33 13.61
N ALA A 151 33.40 -26.36 12.63
CA ALA A 151 34.36 -27.45 12.46
C ALA A 151 35.53 -26.86 11.67
N GLY A 152 36.50 -26.31 12.39
CA GLY A 152 37.78 -25.95 11.81
C GLY A 152 38.35 -27.17 11.09
N VAL A 153 38.65 -26.99 9.81
CA VAL A 153 39.56 -27.88 9.10
C VAL A 153 40.95 -27.51 9.60
N PRO A 154 41.64 -28.36 10.39
CA PRO A 154 43.03 -28.10 10.71
C PRO A 154 43.82 -28.11 9.39
N ALA A 155 44.62 -27.07 9.20
CA ALA A 155 45.60 -27.02 8.14
C ALA A 155 46.55 -28.20 8.29
N GLU A 156 46.48 -29.17 7.39
CA GLU A 156 47.54 -30.15 7.21
C GLU A 156 48.77 -29.39 6.68
N ALA A 157 49.70 -29.15 7.59
CA ALA A 157 51.08 -28.84 7.31
C ALA A 157 51.89 -30.11 7.62
N GLU A 158 52.38 -30.78 6.58
CA GLU A 158 53.52 -31.72 6.50
C GLU A 158 53.35 -32.54 5.20
N SER A 159 54.33 -32.79 4.35
CA SER A 159 55.77 -32.91 4.55
C SER A 159 56.47 -32.84 3.18
N ASP A 160 57.61 -32.16 3.15
CA ASP A 160 58.72 -32.42 2.24
C ASP A 160 59.08 -33.92 2.21
N GLY A 161 59.63 -34.41 1.09
CA GLY A 161 60.56 -35.54 1.14
C GLY A 161 60.56 -36.54 -0.02
N ALA A 162 61.63 -36.43 -0.82
CA ALA A 162 62.24 -37.40 -1.75
C ALA A 162 61.70 -37.50 -3.18
#